data_AF-A0A0F5MQG2-F1
#
_entry.id   AF-A0A0F5MQG2-F1
#
_cell.length_a   1.000
_cell.length_b   1.000
_cell.length_c   1.000
_cell.angle_alpha   90.00
_cell.angle_beta   90.00
_cell.angle_gamma   90.00
#
_symmetry.space_group_name_H-M   'P 1'
#
loop_
_entity.id
_entity.type
_entity.pdbx_description
1 polymer ?
#
loop_
_entity_poly.entity_id
_entity_poly.type
_entity_poly.pdbx_seq_one_letter_code
_entity_poly.pdbx_strand_id
1 'polypeptide(L)'
;MVSVANLMNNITAPKQNNVANDAPVNKSGAAKSAFDLTAKKAETSFEDFLFLFTTQLKNQLPDDNVDSSQMLAQLAQFTSVEQQIKGNQLLEKMLSFQENDKMDKATSYLGKTVEINNSSADFDSKPISFSYEVPKVNPSTNVEFKPYYTSIKIINDKNQVVYSAKGEISSSQKHNFSWNGEVTGTANKAPKGHYRVKIETEDNNGTKIDVTTNYKGTITKVLSNGDKPIIIVDNKNEVDMSQILSVSEPESAIKNSRTYSDPMDYMGKLVKADFSKINLDKSSSLIQYHLEKDANSGHFAITDQAGKFVGSFAAETAGGLHTLRWDGRLSNGIQLKDGQYNLSLSASDQKGQPIKTNLEFQAIIDAFSEGEKVIFSANGVDIPRENIVSVTTPAKNSEATKEPDKY
;
A
#
# COMPACT_ATOMS: atom_id res chain seq x y z
N MET A 1 27.49 -59.65 13.90
CA MET A 1 27.12 -58.22 13.78
C MET A 1 27.69 -57.68 12.49
N VAL A 2 26.86 -57.50 11.47
CA VAL A 2 27.22 -56.76 10.24
C VAL A 2 26.04 -55.85 9.90
N SER A 3 26.42 -54.64 9.49
CA SER A 3 25.72 -53.37 9.60
C SER A 3 24.60 -53.14 8.59
N VAL A 4 23.58 -52.40 9.05
CA VAL A 4 22.50 -51.80 8.28
C VAL A 4 23.03 -50.54 7.58
N ALA A 5 23.49 -50.67 6.34
CA ALA A 5 23.81 -49.52 5.47
C ALA A 5 23.97 -49.99 4.02
N ASN A 6 22.88 -50.25 3.28
CA ASN A 6 22.94 -50.40 1.81
C ASN A 6 21.58 -50.42 1.10
N LEU A 7 20.72 -49.42 1.34
CA LEU A 7 19.48 -49.24 0.54
C LEU A 7 19.23 -47.81 0.04
N MET A 8 20.23 -46.91 0.08
CA MET A 8 20.11 -45.53 -0.40
C MET A 8 20.98 -45.19 -1.62
N ASN A 9 21.11 -46.09 -2.61
CA ASN A 9 21.77 -45.73 -3.87
C ASN A 9 21.27 -46.59 -5.05
N ASN A 10 20.08 -46.28 -5.56
CA ASN A 10 19.78 -46.49 -6.98
C ASN A 10 18.49 -45.76 -7.39
N ILE A 11 18.59 -44.46 -7.65
CA ILE A 11 17.66 -43.77 -8.56
C ILE A 11 18.51 -42.95 -9.52
N THR A 12 18.87 -43.59 -10.62
CA THR A 12 19.53 -42.98 -11.77
C THR A 12 18.58 -41.96 -12.41
N ALA A 13 19.03 -40.72 -12.58
CA ALA A 13 18.28 -39.68 -13.28
C ALA A 13 18.02 -40.06 -14.74
N PRO A 14 16.81 -39.82 -15.30
CA PRO A 14 16.58 -39.99 -16.72
C PRO A 14 17.29 -38.88 -17.51
N LYS A 15 17.99 -39.29 -18.58
CA LYS A 15 18.70 -38.41 -19.52
C LYS A 15 17.74 -37.42 -20.18
N GLN A 16 18.12 -36.14 -20.20
CA GLN A 16 17.49 -35.10 -21.01
C GLN A 16 17.70 -35.38 -22.51
N ASN A 17 16.61 -35.57 -23.25
CA ASN A 17 16.59 -35.37 -24.70
C ASN A 17 15.79 -34.09 -24.97
N ASN A 18 16.48 -33.08 -25.49
CA ASN A 18 15.91 -31.83 -25.99
C ASN A 18 15.18 -32.08 -27.33
N VAL A 19 13.88 -31.86 -27.37
CA VAL A 19 13.16 -31.41 -28.57
C VAL A 19 12.12 -30.35 -28.14
N ALA A 20 11.98 -29.33 -28.97
CA ALA A 20 11.52 -27.98 -28.69
C ALA A 20 10.01 -27.79 -28.37
N ASN A 21 9.75 -26.61 -27.76
CA ASN A 21 8.51 -25.80 -27.73
C ASN A 21 7.21 -26.45 -27.25
N ASP A 22 6.83 -26.14 -26.00
CA ASP A 22 5.47 -25.66 -25.71
C ASP A 22 5.41 -24.85 -24.38
N ALA A 23 4.39 -23.99 -24.32
CA ALA A 23 4.08 -22.93 -23.34
C ALA A 23 4.34 -23.21 -21.83
N PRO A 24 4.46 -22.17 -20.96
CA PRO A 24 4.69 -22.36 -19.54
C PRO A 24 3.46 -22.98 -18.87
N VAL A 25 3.46 -24.31 -18.72
CA VAL A 25 2.45 -25.04 -17.97
C VAL A 25 2.62 -24.77 -16.47
N ASN A 26 1.53 -24.28 -15.89
CA ASN A 26 1.28 -24.01 -14.48
C ASN A 26 1.73 -25.17 -13.56
N LYS A 27 2.86 -24.99 -12.86
CA LYS A 27 3.43 -25.96 -11.91
C LYS A 27 2.72 -26.02 -10.55
N SER A 28 1.72 -25.17 -10.29
CA SER A 28 1.00 -25.13 -9.00
C SER A 28 -0.14 -26.17 -8.92
N GLY A 29 -0.79 -26.50 -10.06
CA GLY A 29 -1.88 -27.51 -10.09
C GLY A 29 -1.41 -28.96 -9.94
N ALA A 30 -0.16 -29.25 -10.31
CA ALA A 30 0.40 -30.61 -10.23
C ALA A 30 0.70 -31.05 -8.78
N ALA A 31 1.06 -30.11 -7.89
CA ALA A 31 1.36 -30.41 -6.49
C ALA A 31 0.09 -30.74 -5.67
N LYS A 32 -1.01 -29.98 -5.86
CA LYS A 32 -2.33 -30.29 -5.27
C LYS A 32 -2.84 -31.66 -5.74
N SER A 33 -2.69 -31.97 -7.02
CA SER A 33 -3.18 -33.23 -7.60
C SER A 33 -2.40 -34.46 -7.11
N ALA A 34 -1.09 -34.34 -6.88
CA ALA A 34 -0.26 -35.45 -6.38
C ALA A 34 -0.54 -35.77 -4.91
N PHE A 35 -0.83 -34.77 -4.07
CA PHE A 35 -1.10 -34.98 -2.65
C PHE A 35 -2.50 -35.58 -2.40
N ASP A 36 -3.51 -35.13 -3.14
CA ASP A 36 -4.88 -35.66 -3.06
C ASP A 36 -4.92 -37.15 -3.47
N LEU A 37 -4.11 -37.52 -4.48
CA LEU A 37 -3.86 -38.93 -4.84
C LEU A 37 -3.14 -39.70 -3.73
N THR A 38 -2.26 -39.05 -2.95
CA THR A 38 -1.49 -39.69 -1.87
C THR A 38 -2.34 -39.91 -0.62
N ALA A 39 -3.19 -38.93 -0.25
CA ALA A 39 -4.15 -39.03 0.84
C ALA A 39 -5.23 -40.08 0.54
N LYS A 40 -5.79 -40.06 -0.69
CA LYS A 40 -6.75 -41.07 -1.14
C LYS A 40 -6.15 -42.47 -1.21
N LYS A 41 -4.87 -42.59 -1.59
CA LYS A 41 -4.12 -43.86 -1.58
C LYS A 41 -3.84 -44.35 -0.15
N ALA A 42 -3.60 -43.44 0.80
CA ALA A 42 -3.42 -43.78 2.21
C ALA A 42 -4.74 -44.29 2.84
N GLU A 43 -5.86 -43.61 2.58
CA GLU A 43 -7.21 -44.08 2.97
C GLU A 43 -7.53 -45.46 2.38
N THR A 44 -7.31 -45.63 1.06
CA THR A 44 -7.51 -46.93 0.38
C THR A 44 -6.61 -48.02 0.98
N SER A 45 -5.34 -47.72 1.27
CA SER A 45 -4.40 -48.69 1.85
C SER A 45 -4.72 -49.09 3.29
N PHE A 46 -5.39 -48.23 4.06
CA PHE A 46 -5.86 -48.55 5.40
C PHE A 46 -7.10 -49.47 5.34
N GLU A 47 -8.03 -49.21 4.43
CA GLU A 47 -9.17 -50.12 4.21
C GLU A 47 -8.74 -51.49 3.67
N ASP A 48 -7.78 -51.53 2.73
CA ASP A 48 -7.19 -52.77 2.23
C ASP A 48 -6.48 -53.55 3.34
N PHE A 49 -5.79 -52.84 4.26
CA PHE A 49 -5.18 -53.45 5.43
C PHE A 49 -6.23 -54.01 6.39
N LEU A 50 -7.30 -53.27 6.70
CA LEU A 50 -8.39 -53.74 7.55
C LEU A 50 -9.11 -54.95 6.95
N PHE A 51 -9.26 -54.98 5.63
CA PHE A 51 -9.83 -56.11 4.89
C PHE A 51 -8.93 -57.36 4.95
N LEU A 52 -7.62 -57.19 4.74
CA LEU A 52 -6.66 -58.29 4.87
C LEU A 52 -6.57 -58.79 6.32
N PHE A 53 -6.65 -57.89 7.30
CA PHE A 53 -6.64 -58.19 8.73
C PHE A 53 -7.88 -58.99 9.16
N THR A 54 -9.07 -58.54 8.78
CA THR A 54 -10.32 -59.28 9.06
C THR A 54 -10.36 -60.62 8.33
N THR A 55 -9.77 -60.71 7.14
CA THR A 55 -9.62 -61.96 6.39
C THR A 55 -8.64 -62.94 7.09
N GLN A 56 -7.54 -62.44 7.65
CA GLN A 56 -6.58 -63.23 8.42
C GLN A 56 -7.18 -63.72 9.74
N LEU A 57 -7.85 -62.86 10.50
CA LEU A 57 -8.58 -63.25 11.73
C LEU A 57 -9.63 -64.34 11.50
N LYS A 58 -10.29 -64.31 10.34
CA LYS A 58 -11.32 -65.30 9.97
C LYS A 58 -10.74 -66.66 9.57
N ASN A 59 -9.46 -66.71 9.17
CA ASN A 59 -8.80 -67.89 8.61
C ASN A 59 -7.64 -68.44 9.45
N GLN A 60 -7.34 -67.91 10.63
CA GLN A 60 -6.29 -68.46 11.49
C GLN A 60 -6.78 -69.65 12.33
N LEU A 61 -6.07 -70.77 12.20
CA LEU A 61 -6.18 -71.94 13.06
C LEU A 61 -5.43 -71.68 14.40
N PRO A 62 -5.83 -72.32 15.51
CA PRO A 62 -5.56 -71.84 16.88
C PRO A 62 -4.12 -71.90 17.41
N ASP A 63 -3.12 -72.33 16.63
CA ASP A 63 -1.86 -72.83 17.20
C ASP A 63 -0.57 -72.13 16.73
N ASP A 64 -0.65 -70.93 16.14
CA ASP A 64 0.56 -70.12 15.95
C ASP A 64 0.40 -68.77 16.63
N ASN A 65 1.30 -68.50 17.59
CA ASN A 65 1.43 -67.24 18.31
C ASN A 65 1.51 -66.07 17.33
N VAL A 66 0.38 -65.43 17.09
CA VAL A 66 0.28 -64.19 16.31
C VAL A 66 0.95 -63.08 17.10
N ASP A 67 1.95 -62.42 16.52
CA ASP A 67 2.55 -61.20 17.08
C ASP A 67 1.60 -60.01 16.89
N SER A 68 0.44 -60.11 17.55
CA SER A 68 -0.63 -59.11 17.63
C SER A 68 -0.11 -57.76 18.12
N SER A 69 1.02 -57.75 18.85
CA SER A 69 1.69 -56.54 19.32
C SER A 69 2.31 -55.71 18.17
N GLN A 70 2.95 -56.36 17.18
CA GLN A 70 3.51 -55.68 16.02
C GLN A 70 2.42 -55.08 15.13
N MET A 71 1.28 -55.77 14.96
CA MET A 71 0.16 -55.25 14.18
C MET A 71 -0.56 -54.09 14.88
N LEU A 72 -0.73 -54.14 16.20
CA LEU A 72 -1.25 -53.01 16.97
C LEU A 72 -0.32 -51.79 16.89
N ALA A 73 0.99 -52.00 16.93
CA ALA A 73 1.98 -50.94 16.73
C ALA A 73 1.88 -50.34 15.31
N GLN A 74 1.70 -51.18 14.28
CA GLN A 74 1.55 -50.73 12.90
C GLN A 74 0.22 -50.01 12.65
N LEU A 75 -0.88 -50.47 13.26
CA LEU A 75 -2.17 -49.77 13.23
C LEU A 75 -2.08 -48.40 13.91
N ALA A 76 -1.46 -48.33 15.09
CA ALA A 76 -1.23 -47.06 15.78
C ALA A 76 -0.36 -46.10 14.94
N GLN A 77 0.62 -46.62 14.21
CA GLN A 77 1.44 -45.83 13.30
C GLN A 77 0.64 -45.31 12.10
N PHE A 78 -0.24 -46.12 11.50
CA PHE A 78 -1.12 -45.67 10.42
C PHE A 78 -2.16 -44.65 10.89
N THR A 79 -2.80 -44.86 12.04
CA THR A 79 -3.72 -43.89 12.62
C THR A 79 -3.03 -42.56 12.92
N SER A 80 -1.78 -42.58 13.36
CA SER A 80 -0.97 -41.37 13.55
C SER A 80 -0.69 -40.65 12.23
N VAL A 81 -0.30 -41.38 11.19
CA VAL A 81 -0.09 -40.82 9.83
C VAL A 81 -1.40 -40.26 9.26
N GLU A 82 -2.52 -40.95 9.43
CA GLU A 82 -3.84 -40.49 8.99
C GLU A 82 -4.26 -39.20 9.71
N GLN A 83 -4.05 -39.11 11.02
CA GLN A 83 -4.27 -37.88 11.78
C GLN A 83 -3.37 -36.74 11.29
N GLN A 84 -2.11 -37.03 10.96
CA GLN A 84 -1.19 -36.04 10.37
C GLN A 84 -1.67 -35.57 8.99
N ILE A 85 -2.14 -36.48 8.14
CA ILE A 85 -2.71 -36.14 6.83
C ILE A 85 -3.95 -35.26 7.00
N LYS A 86 -4.90 -35.65 7.86
CA LYS A 86 -6.10 -34.84 8.16
C LYS A 86 -5.74 -33.47 8.72
N GLY A 87 -4.72 -33.39 9.57
CA GLY A 87 -4.18 -32.13 10.08
C GLY A 87 -3.64 -31.23 8.97
N ASN A 88 -2.82 -31.78 8.07
CA ASN A 88 -2.30 -31.05 6.91
C ASN A 88 -3.42 -30.60 5.96
N GLN A 89 -4.44 -31.43 5.71
CA GLN A 89 -5.62 -31.05 4.92
C GLN A 89 -6.40 -29.89 5.54
N LEU A 90 -6.54 -29.85 6.87
CA LEU A 90 -7.18 -28.73 7.56
C LEU A 90 -6.36 -27.44 7.41
N LEU A 91 -5.02 -27.53 7.50
CA LEU A 91 -4.12 -26.39 7.26
C LEU A 91 -4.24 -25.85 5.82
N GLU A 92 -4.33 -26.74 4.83
CA GLU A 92 -4.55 -26.34 3.42
C GLU A 92 -5.92 -25.67 3.23
N LYS A 93 -6.97 -26.18 3.88
CA LYS A 93 -8.29 -25.52 3.87
C LYS A 93 -8.23 -24.13 4.52
N MET A 94 -7.54 -23.99 5.66
CA MET A 94 -7.35 -22.70 6.31
C MET A 94 -6.59 -21.71 5.41
N LEU A 95 -5.54 -22.17 4.73
CA LEU A 95 -4.82 -21.35 3.76
C LEU A 95 -5.73 -20.93 2.59
N SER A 96 -6.58 -21.83 2.08
CA SER A 96 -7.53 -21.50 1.03
C SER A 96 -8.57 -20.45 1.47
N PHE A 97 -9.04 -20.52 2.71
CA PHE A 97 -9.91 -19.48 3.28
C PHE A 97 -9.19 -18.15 3.40
N GLN A 98 -7.93 -18.14 3.81
CA GLN A 98 -7.10 -16.94 3.89
C GLN A 98 -6.86 -16.31 2.50
N GLU A 99 -6.63 -17.13 1.47
CA GLU A 99 -6.46 -16.63 0.10
C GLU A 99 -7.78 -16.10 -0.50
N ASN A 100 -8.92 -16.74 -0.21
CA ASN A 100 -10.25 -16.23 -0.57
C ASN A 100 -10.54 -14.87 0.12
N ASP A 101 -10.18 -14.71 1.39
CA ASP A 101 -10.31 -13.43 2.11
C ASP A 101 -9.44 -12.32 1.46
N LYS A 102 -8.24 -12.66 0.97
CA LYS A 102 -7.44 -11.71 0.17
C LYS A 102 -8.12 -11.37 -1.15
N MET A 103 -8.73 -12.34 -1.83
CA MET A 103 -9.46 -12.10 -3.07
C MET A 103 -10.67 -11.16 -2.87
N ASP A 104 -11.46 -11.39 -1.82
CA ASP A 104 -12.60 -10.56 -1.47
C ASP A 104 -12.15 -9.12 -1.15
N LYS A 105 -11.07 -8.97 -0.38
CA LYS A 105 -10.46 -7.65 -0.11
C LYS A 105 -9.95 -6.98 -1.37
N ALA A 106 -9.26 -7.71 -2.24
CA ALA A 106 -8.74 -7.16 -3.50
C ALA A 106 -9.88 -6.63 -4.36
N THR A 107 -10.95 -7.42 -4.49
CA THR A 107 -12.16 -7.05 -5.22
C THR A 107 -12.83 -5.82 -4.62
N SER A 108 -12.85 -5.70 -3.28
CA SER A 108 -13.37 -4.51 -2.59
C SER A 108 -12.56 -3.23 -2.86
N TYR A 109 -11.32 -3.35 -3.32
CA TYR A 109 -10.47 -2.21 -3.67
C TYR A 109 -10.62 -1.78 -5.13
N LEU A 110 -11.37 -2.53 -5.95
CA LEU A 110 -11.61 -2.19 -7.35
C LEU A 110 -12.22 -0.77 -7.46
N GLY A 111 -11.62 0.07 -8.30
CA GLY A 111 -12.01 1.47 -8.50
C GLY A 111 -11.54 2.44 -7.40
N LYS A 112 -10.95 1.94 -6.30
CA LYS A 112 -10.35 2.79 -5.26
C LYS A 112 -8.95 3.24 -5.67
N THR A 113 -8.54 4.40 -5.17
CA THR A 113 -7.17 4.88 -5.30
C THR A 113 -6.32 4.18 -4.25
N VAL A 114 -5.16 3.67 -4.63
CA VAL A 114 -4.20 3.06 -3.71
C VAL A 114 -2.87 3.75 -3.77
N GLU A 115 -2.18 3.67 -2.66
CA GLU A 115 -0.75 3.88 -2.63
C GLU A 115 -0.05 2.55 -2.49
N ILE A 116 0.95 2.33 -3.33
CA ILE A 116 1.75 1.13 -3.36
C ILE A 116 3.23 1.45 -3.14
N ASN A 117 3.95 0.55 -2.48
CA ASN A 117 5.40 0.62 -2.38
C ASN A 117 6.03 0.30 -3.76
N ASN A 118 6.13 1.33 -4.60
CA ASN A 118 6.69 1.27 -5.93
C ASN A 118 7.25 2.64 -6.33
N SER A 119 8.43 2.65 -6.93
CA SER A 119 9.13 3.86 -7.40
C SER A 119 9.18 3.96 -8.92
N SER A 120 8.34 3.21 -9.64
CA SER A 120 8.28 3.19 -11.11
C SER A 120 6.85 3.22 -11.62
N ALA A 121 6.64 3.78 -12.81
CA ALA A 121 5.35 3.77 -13.49
C ALA A 121 5.48 4.07 -14.98
N ASP A 122 4.46 3.70 -15.75
CA ASP A 122 4.41 3.96 -17.18
C ASP A 122 3.70 5.29 -17.46
N PHE A 123 4.44 6.20 -18.08
CA PHE A 123 3.90 7.46 -18.56
C PHE A 123 3.26 7.28 -19.94
N ASP A 124 1.98 7.58 -20.08
CA ASP A 124 1.20 7.50 -21.31
C ASP A 124 0.61 8.84 -21.73
N SER A 125 1.30 9.94 -21.39
CA SER A 125 0.82 11.33 -21.52
C SER A 125 -0.21 11.77 -20.48
N LYS A 126 -0.50 10.94 -19.48
CA LYS A 126 -1.23 11.35 -18.27
C LYS A 126 -0.25 11.56 -17.10
N PRO A 127 -0.51 12.52 -16.20
CA PRO A 127 0.33 12.71 -15.02
C PRO A 127 0.43 11.45 -14.17
N ILE A 128 1.63 11.15 -13.67
CA ILE A 128 1.86 10.08 -12.71
C ILE A 128 2.10 10.69 -11.33
N SER A 129 1.49 10.08 -10.31
CA SER A 129 1.56 10.57 -8.93
C SER A 129 2.43 9.65 -8.09
N PHE A 130 3.39 10.24 -7.39
CA PHE A 130 4.21 9.59 -6.39
C PHE A 130 4.04 10.28 -5.04
N SER A 131 4.42 9.58 -3.99
CA SER A 131 4.60 10.13 -2.66
C SER A 131 5.93 9.68 -2.10
N TYR A 132 6.51 10.47 -1.22
CA TYR A 132 7.74 10.10 -0.52
C TYR A 132 7.69 10.62 0.92
N GLU A 133 8.44 9.97 1.79
CA GLU A 133 8.56 10.38 3.18
C GLU A 133 10.03 10.42 3.57
N VAL A 134 10.47 11.59 4.06
CA VAL A 134 11.83 11.72 4.59
C VAL A 134 11.80 11.18 6.02
N PRO A 135 12.58 10.14 6.34
CA PRO A 135 12.56 9.54 7.67
C PRO A 135 12.99 10.56 8.73
N LYS A 136 12.37 10.51 9.90
CA LYS A 136 12.73 11.37 11.04
C LYS A 136 14.06 10.95 11.66
N VAL A 137 14.29 9.65 11.75
CA VAL A 137 15.43 9.06 12.44
C VAL A 137 16.13 8.07 11.54
N ASN A 138 17.43 7.96 11.70
CA ASN A 138 18.21 6.92 11.06
C ASN A 138 17.90 5.58 11.74
N PRO A 139 17.40 4.57 11.02
CA PRO A 139 17.02 3.28 11.63
C PRO A 139 18.22 2.51 12.20
N SER A 140 19.43 2.76 11.72
CA SER A 140 20.64 2.06 12.17
C SER A 140 21.29 2.71 13.39
N THR A 141 21.19 4.04 13.54
CA THR A 141 21.85 4.78 14.62
C THR A 141 20.89 5.40 15.63
N ASN A 142 19.59 5.41 15.33
CA ASN A 142 18.54 6.09 16.10
C ASN A 142 18.79 7.60 16.30
N VAL A 143 19.56 8.22 15.41
CA VAL A 143 19.83 9.67 15.41
C VAL A 143 18.84 10.38 14.51
N GLU A 144 18.31 11.52 14.96
CA GLU A 144 17.40 12.35 14.17
C GLU A 144 18.08 12.93 12.93
N PHE A 145 17.44 12.76 11.78
CA PHE A 145 17.88 13.35 10.53
C PHE A 145 17.57 14.85 10.50
N LYS A 146 18.51 15.64 9.98
CA LYS A 146 18.35 17.08 9.70
C LYS A 146 18.45 17.31 8.19
N PRO A 147 17.39 17.02 7.42
CA PRO A 147 17.41 17.17 5.98
C PRO A 147 17.62 18.65 5.60
N TYR A 148 18.56 18.89 4.68
CA TYR A 148 18.91 20.21 4.18
C TYR A 148 18.33 20.46 2.80
N TYR A 149 18.43 19.46 1.94
CA TYR A 149 18.07 19.54 0.54
C TYR A 149 17.50 18.21 0.05
N THR A 150 16.40 18.28 -0.69
CA THR A 150 15.80 17.14 -1.38
C THR A 150 15.66 17.47 -2.86
N SER A 151 16.00 16.52 -3.72
CA SER A 151 15.79 16.58 -5.16
C SER A 151 14.97 15.40 -5.63
N ILE A 152 13.95 15.70 -6.42
CA ILE A 152 13.10 14.72 -7.10
C ILE A 152 13.66 14.54 -8.51
N LYS A 153 13.99 13.30 -8.89
CA LYS A 153 14.50 12.96 -10.22
C LYS A 153 13.61 11.93 -10.90
N ILE A 154 13.27 12.16 -12.16
CA ILE A 154 12.60 11.15 -13.01
C ILE A 154 13.62 10.63 -14.02
N ILE A 155 13.75 9.31 -14.06
CA ILE A 155 14.79 8.57 -14.78
C ILE A 155 14.10 7.65 -15.78
N ASN A 156 14.53 7.69 -17.04
CA ASN A 156 14.01 6.78 -18.08
C ASN A 156 14.69 5.39 -18.02
N ASP A 157 14.25 4.49 -18.89
CA ASP A 157 14.82 3.16 -19.11
C ASP A 157 16.32 3.16 -19.46
N LYS A 158 16.81 4.22 -20.10
CA LYS A 158 18.23 4.45 -20.43
C LYS A 158 19.06 5.02 -19.28
N ASN A 159 18.51 5.08 -18.06
CA ASN A 159 19.14 5.69 -16.87
C ASN A 159 19.45 7.18 -17.01
N GLN A 160 18.77 7.90 -17.90
CA GLN A 160 18.92 9.34 -18.06
C GLN A 160 17.90 10.08 -17.21
N VAL A 161 18.35 11.10 -16.48
CA VAL A 161 17.47 12.02 -15.75
C VAL A 161 16.77 12.91 -16.76
N VAL A 162 15.46 12.74 -16.92
CA VAL A 162 14.63 13.56 -17.83
C VAL A 162 13.99 14.73 -17.10
N TYR A 163 13.76 14.61 -15.80
CA TYR A 163 13.18 15.65 -14.96
C TYR A 163 13.92 15.73 -13.63
N SER A 164 14.10 16.95 -13.15
CA SER A 164 14.66 17.28 -11.85
C SER A 164 13.91 18.47 -11.27
N ALA A 165 13.46 18.34 -10.03
CA ALA A 165 12.87 19.41 -9.25
C ALA A 165 13.43 19.42 -7.82
N LYS A 166 13.30 20.56 -7.15
CA LYS A 166 13.48 20.63 -5.70
C LYS A 166 12.30 19.92 -5.03
N GLY A 167 12.59 19.09 -4.05
CA GLY A 167 11.59 18.46 -3.18
C GLY A 167 11.48 19.16 -1.84
N GLU A 168 10.37 18.94 -1.16
CA GLU A 168 10.13 19.28 0.23
C GLU A 168 11.02 18.42 1.15
N ILE A 169 11.45 19.02 2.27
CA ILE A 169 12.43 18.45 3.21
C ILE A 169 11.85 18.09 4.58
N SER A 170 10.57 18.36 4.88
CA SER A 170 10.05 18.08 6.23
C SER A 170 10.02 16.59 6.54
N SER A 171 10.62 16.20 7.67
CA SER A 171 10.76 14.81 8.09
C SER A 171 9.49 14.27 8.76
N SER A 172 9.27 12.95 8.66
CA SER A 172 8.07 12.23 9.18
C SER A 172 6.75 12.70 8.58
N GLN A 173 6.82 13.31 7.40
CA GLN A 173 5.66 13.77 6.65
C GLN A 173 5.72 13.20 5.24
N LYS A 174 4.53 12.87 4.76
CA LYS A 174 4.34 12.34 3.42
C LYS A 174 4.16 13.47 2.42
N HIS A 175 5.12 13.59 1.53
CA HIS A 175 5.14 14.53 0.42
C HIS A 175 4.51 13.87 -0.79
N ASN A 176 3.71 14.63 -1.54
CA ASN A 176 3.10 14.14 -2.77
C ASN A 176 3.66 14.94 -3.94
N PHE A 177 3.97 14.24 -5.03
CA PHE A 177 4.56 14.80 -6.22
C PHE A 177 3.86 14.22 -7.45
N SER A 178 3.47 15.07 -8.38
CA SER A 178 2.85 14.64 -9.64
C SER A 178 3.71 15.10 -10.81
N TRP A 179 4.16 14.15 -11.63
CA TRP A 179 4.91 14.44 -12.84
C TRP A 179 4.01 14.34 -14.07
N ASN A 180 3.88 15.47 -14.78
CA ASN A 180 3.04 15.60 -15.97
C ASN A 180 3.81 15.34 -17.29
N GLY A 181 4.98 14.69 -17.22
CA GLY A 181 5.85 14.44 -18.36
C GLY A 181 6.79 15.58 -18.73
N GLU A 182 6.92 16.63 -17.93
CA GLU A 182 7.90 17.70 -18.19
C GLU A 182 9.34 17.20 -18.28
N VAL A 183 10.12 17.79 -19.18
CA VAL A 183 11.56 17.52 -19.32
C VAL A 183 12.32 18.77 -18.95
N THR A 184 13.18 18.67 -17.91
CA THR A 184 13.90 19.82 -17.36
C THR A 184 14.75 20.51 -18.42
N GLY A 185 14.66 21.84 -18.47
CA GLY A 185 15.42 22.66 -19.42
C GLY A 185 14.86 22.65 -20.85
N THR A 186 13.68 22.08 -21.08
CA THR A 186 13.03 22.06 -22.39
C THR A 186 11.53 22.38 -22.28
N ALA A 187 10.92 22.80 -23.40
CA ALA A 187 9.46 22.92 -23.51
C ALA A 187 8.78 21.59 -23.92
N ASN A 188 9.55 20.52 -24.11
CA ASN A 188 9.04 19.23 -24.61
C ASN A 188 8.49 18.37 -23.47
N LYS A 189 7.53 17.50 -23.82
CA LYS A 189 7.09 16.42 -22.94
C LYS A 189 7.89 15.14 -23.21
N ALA A 190 8.10 14.36 -22.16
CA ALA A 190 8.74 13.06 -22.23
C ALA A 190 7.91 12.10 -23.09
N PRO A 191 8.56 11.22 -23.87
CA PRO A 191 7.85 10.21 -24.65
C PRO A 191 7.13 9.20 -23.75
N LYS A 192 6.16 8.48 -24.31
CA LYS A 192 5.52 7.36 -23.59
C LYS A 192 6.56 6.29 -23.27
N GLY A 193 6.52 5.74 -22.06
CA GLY A 193 7.48 4.73 -21.62
C GLY A 193 7.51 4.53 -20.12
N HIS A 194 8.42 3.65 -19.68
CA HIS A 194 8.64 3.33 -18.28
C HIS A 194 9.59 4.35 -17.65
N TYR A 195 9.19 4.91 -16.50
CA TYR A 195 10.00 5.87 -15.76
C TYR A 195 10.11 5.46 -14.30
N ARG A 196 11.24 5.81 -13.69
CA ARG A 196 11.49 5.64 -12.25
C ARG A 196 11.66 7.00 -11.60
N VAL A 197 11.03 7.17 -10.45
CA VAL A 197 11.30 8.30 -9.56
C VAL A 197 12.42 7.91 -8.60
N LYS A 198 13.32 8.86 -8.35
CA LYS A 198 14.35 8.77 -7.33
C LYS A 198 14.33 10.04 -6.52
N ILE A 199 14.20 9.89 -5.20
CA ILE A 199 14.31 10.99 -4.25
C ILE A 199 15.71 10.95 -3.66
N GLU A 200 16.46 12.03 -3.83
CA GLU A 200 17.79 12.18 -3.23
C GLU A 200 17.71 13.28 -2.18
N THR A 201 17.88 12.90 -0.92
CA THR A 201 17.89 13.83 0.22
C THR A 201 19.25 13.82 0.88
N GLU A 202 19.75 14.99 1.24
CA GLU A 202 21.04 15.17 1.93
C GLU A 202 20.85 16.03 3.19
N ASP A 203 21.61 15.70 4.24
CA ASP A 203 21.70 16.54 5.43
C ASP A 203 22.67 17.73 5.23
N ASN A 204 22.79 18.59 6.23
CA ASN A 204 23.68 19.76 6.18
C ASN A 204 25.17 19.39 5.99
N ASN A 205 25.55 18.12 6.18
CA ASN A 205 26.92 17.61 6.04
C ASN A 205 27.14 16.90 4.69
N GLY A 206 26.12 16.82 3.83
CA GLY A 206 26.17 16.09 2.56
C GLY A 206 25.98 14.58 2.72
N THR A 207 25.56 14.10 3.90
CA THR A 207 25.22 12.69 4.11
C THR A 207 23.90 12.38 3.43
N LYS A 208 23.87 11.34 2.60
CA LYS A 208 22.64 10.90 1.93
C LYS A 208 21.67 10.24 2.90
N ILE A 209 20.41 10.59 2.77
CA ILE A 209 19.28 10.02 3.50
C ILE A 209 18.49 9.18 2.51
N ASP A 210 18.36 7.88 2.81
CA ASP A 210 17.52 6.99 2.01
C ASP A 210 16.05 7.35 2.23
N VAL A 211 15.35 7.59 1.12
CA VAL A 211 13.94 8.02 1.11
C VAL A 211 13.11 6.98 0.38
N THR A 212 12.08 6.46 1.04
CA THR A 212 11.10 5.57 0.43
C THR A 212 10.19 6.37 -0.48
N THR A 213 9.92 5.82 -1.67
CA THR A 213 9.01 6.42 -2.64
C THR A 213 7.91 5.42 -2.99
N ASN A 214 6.70 5.93 -3.05
CA ASN A 214 5.48 5.18 -3.29
C ASN A 214 4.78 5.73 -4.53
N TYR A 215 4.02 4.87 -5.20
CA TYR A 215 3.21 5.24 -6.35
C TYR A 215 1.75 5.31 -5.95
N LYS A 216 1.05 6.35 -6.42
CA LYS A 216 -0.37 6.53 -6.20
C LYS A 216 -1.11 6.35 -7.53
N GLY A 217 -2.08 5.44 -7.53
CA GLY A 217 -2.85 5.12 -8.73
C GLY A 217 -4.20 4.49 -8.40
N THR A 218 -5.01 4.18 -9.41
CA THR A 218 -6.34 3.58 -9.21
C THR A 218 -6.31 2.10 -9.53
N ILE A 219 -6.90 1.26 -8.68
CA ILE A 219 -7.07 -0.16 -9.02
C ILE A 219 -8.12 -0.28 -10.12
N THR A 220 -7.68 -0.78 -11.26
CA THR A 220 -8.50 -0.90 -12.48
C THR A 220 -8.98 -2.32 -12.74
N LYS A 221 -8.21 -3.32 -12.30
CA LYS A 221 -8.56 -4.74 -12.45
C LYS A 221 -8.06 -5.54 -11.26
N VAL A 222 -8.79 -6.59 -10.96
CA VAL A 222 -8.37 -7.66 -10.05
C VAL A 222 -8.55 -8.96 -10.83
N LEU A 223 -7.46 -9.71 -10.98
CA LEU A 223 -7.43 -10.98 -11.68
C LEU A 223 -7.14 -12.11 -10.69
N SER A 224 -7.63 -13.31 -10.98
CA SER A 224 -7.25 -14.51 -10.24
C SER A 224 -6.12 -15.22 -10.96
N ASN A 225 -5.00 -15.47 -10.28
CA ASN A 225 -3.96 -16.38 -10.75
C ASN A 225 -3.86 -17.57 -9.79
N GLY A 226 -4.63 -18.62 -10.10
CA GLY A 226 -4.91 -19.67 -9.13
C GLY A 226 -5.66 -19.09 -7.94
N ASP A 227 -5.14 -19.30 -6.73
CA ASP A 227 -5.75 -18.82 -5.48
C ASP A 227 -5.32 -17.40 -5.10
N LYS A 228 -4.39 -16.75 -5.82
CA LYS A 228 -3.87 -15.42 -5.46
C LYS A 228 -4.48 -14.30 -6.31
N PRO A 229 -4.91 -13.18 -5.71
CA PRO A 229 -5.31 -12.00 -6.45
C PRO A 229 -4.09 -11.28 -7.06
N ILE A 230 -4.16 -10.97 -8.36
CA ILE A 230 -3.28 -10.03 -9.04
C ILE A 230 -4.04 -8.72 -9.20
N ILE A 231 -3.51 -7.64 -8.64
CA ILE A 231 -4.14 -6.31 -8.69
C ILE A 231 -3.44 -5.50 -9.78
N ILE A 232 -4.21 -4.84 -10.65
CA ILE A 232 -3.68 -3.99 -11.70
C ILE A 232 -4.05 -2.54 -11.42
N VAL A 233 -3.03 -1.71 -11.20
CA VAL A 233 -3.16 -0.26 -10.98
C VAL A 233 -2.94 0.49 -12.29
N ASP A 234 -3.86 1.42 -12.58
CA ASP A 234 -3.90 2.26 -13.78
C ASP A 234 -3.77 1.49 -15.12
N ASN A 235 -4.30 0.27 -15.17
CA ASN A 235 -4.22 -0.68 -16.28
C ASN A 235 -2.80 -1.12 -16.67
N LYS A 236 -1.80 -0.90 -15.81
CA LYS A 236 -0.38 -1.06 -16.18
C LYS A 236 0.42 -1.84 -15.14
N ASN A 237 0.33 -1.42 -13.88
CA ASN A 237 1.18 -1.95 -12.82
C ASN A 237 0.51 -3.15 -12.17
N GLU A 238 1.06 -4.35 -12.39
CA GLU A 238 0.72 -5.53 -11.60
C GLU A 238 1.36 -5.40 -10.21
N VAL A 239 0.53 -5.53 -9.18
CA VAL A 239 0.93 -5.42 -7.78
C VAL A 239 0.33 -6.53 -6.95
N ASP A 240 1.13 -7.02 -6.01
CA ASP A 240 0.67 -7.91 -4.95
C ASP A 240 -0.02 -7.10 -3.85
N MET A 241 -0.99 -7.70 -3.16
CA MET A 241 -1.70 -7.05 -2.06
C MET A 241 -0.77 -6.60 -0.92
N SER A 242 0.36 -7.28 -0.72
CA SER A 242 1.40 -6.88 0.26
C SER A 242 2.07 -5.54 -0.06
N GLN A 243 2.01 -5.09 -1.33
CA GLN A 243 2.59 -3.81 -1.73
C GLN A 243 1.65 -2.63 -1.51
N ILE A 244 0.35 -2.88 -1.24
CA ILE A 244 -0.62 -1.82 -0.95
C ILE A 244 -0.37 -1.29 0.46
N LEU A 245 -0.04 -0.01 0.54
CA LEU A 245 0.21 0.71 1.78
C LEU A 245 -1.05 1.38 2.30
N SER A 246 -1.87 1.93 1.41
CA SER A 246 -3.14 2.53 1.79
C SER A 246 -4.16 2.45 0.67
N VAL A 247 -5.43 2.48 1.04
CA VAL A 247 -6.57 2.50 0.12
C VAL A 247 -7.41 3.72 0.45
N SER A 248 -7.72 4.47 -0.59
CA SER A 248 -8.36 5.77 -0.54
C SER A 248 -9.64 5.72 -1.38
N GLU A 249 -10.75 6.08 -0.74
CA GLU A 249 -12.05 6.13 -1.39
C GLU A 249 -12.26 7.50 -2.06
N PRO A 250 -12.71 7.51 -3.33
CA PRO A 250 -12.98 8.75 -4.05
C PRO A 250 -14.29 9.39 -3.57
N GLU A 251 -14.43 10.69 -3.81
CA GLU A 251 -15.61 11.50 -3.44
C GLU A 251 -16.93 10.86 -3.86
N SER A 252 -17.01 10.36 -5.10
CA SER A 252 -18.20 9.70 -5.64
C SER A 252 -18.61 8.45 -4.87
N ALA A 253 -17.64 7.72 -4.30
CA ALA A 253 -17.94 6.59 -3.43
C ALA A 253 -18.47 7.09 -2.09
N ILE A 254 -17.86 8.12 -1.50
CA ILE A 254 -18.26 8.68 -0.20
C ILE A 254 -19.69 9.21 -0.21
N LYS A 255 -20.06 9.98 -1.24
CA LYS A 255 -21.39 10.60 -1.34
C LYS A 255 -22.53 9.57 -1.53
N ASN A 256 -22.23 8.39 -2.07
CA ASN A 256 -23.23 7.37 -2.41
C ASN A 256 -23.11 6.09 -1.55
N SER A 257 -22.17 6.04 -0.61
CA SER A 257 -21.82 4.82 0.13
C SER A 257 -22.67 4.64 1.39
N ARG A 258 -23.14 3.40 1.60
CA ARG A 258 -23.68 2.93 2.89
C ARG A 258 -22.56 2.74 3.93
N THR A 259 -21.33 2.47 3.50
CA THR A 259 -20.15 2.27 4.36
C THR A 259 -19.61 3.55 4.97
N TYR A 260 -20.09 4.71 4.52
CA TYR A 260 -19.78 5.97 5.18
C TYR A 260 -21.00 6.60 5.80
N SER A 261 -22.16 5.93 5.87
CA SER A 261 -23.34 6.54 6.48
C SER A 261 -23.16 6.80 7.98
N ASP A 262 -22.30 6.03 8.65
CA ASP A 262 -21.97 6.18 10.06
C ASP A 262 -20.76 7.13 10.23
N PRO A 263 -20.86 8.20 11.05
CA PRO A 263 -19.72 9.05 11.38
C PRO A 263 -18.52 8.29 11.98
N MET A 264 -18.77 7.15 12.65
CA MET A 264 -17.71 6.34 13.26
C MET A 264 -16.73 5.77 12.23
N ASP A 265 -17.15 5.56 10.97
CA ASP A 265 -16.30 5.01 9.90
C ASP A 265 -15.14 5.95 9.50
N TYR A 266 -15.24 7.23 9.88
CA TYR A 266 -14.22 8.25 9.63
C TYR A 266 -13.21 8.38 10.77
N MET A 267 -13.52 7.86 11.96
CA MET A 267 -12.71 8.08 13.16
C MET A 267 -11.29 7.52 12.97
N GLY A 268 -10.28 8.36 13.22
CA GLY A 268 -8.87 8.02 13.04
C GLY A 268 -8.43 7.84 11.58
N LYS A 269 -9.31 8.09 10.60
CA LYS A 269 -8.96 8.05 9.17
C LYS A 269 -8.36 9.37 8.73
N LEU A 270 -7.41 9.28 7.80
CA LEU A 270 -6.91 10.45 7.08
C LEU A 270 -7.94 10.83 6.01
N VAL A 271 -8.47 12.05 6.09
CA VAL A 271 -9.39 12.59 5.09
C VAL A 271 -8.71 13.66 4.25
N LYS A 272 -9.12 13.75 2.98
CA LYS A 272 -8.95 14.97 2.19
C LYS A 272 -10.29 15.69 2.16
N ALA A 273 -10.28 16.98 2.37
CA ALA A 273 -11.48 17.79 2.29
C ALA A 273 -11.23 19.11 1.57
N ASP A 274 -12.23 19.54 0.80
CA ASP A 274 -12.33 20.85 0.19
C ASP A 274 -12.94 21.80 1.22
N PHE A 275 -12.08 22.37 2.05
CA PHE A 275 -12.47 23.40 3.01
C PHE A 275 -11.45 24.53 2.99
N SER A 276 -11.87 25.72 3.39
CA SER A 276 -11.02 26.91 3.39
C SER A 276 -10.63 27.34 4.80
N LYS A 277 -10.79 26.50 5.82
CA LYS A 277 -10.47 26.83 7.22
C LYS A 277 -9.16 26.19 7.65
N ILE A 278 -8.47 26.79 8.61
CA ILE A 278 -7.36 26.18 9.34
C ILE A 278 -7.44 26.61 10.79
N ASN A 279 -7.06 25.72 11.71
CA ASN A 279 -6.79 26.07 13.08
C ASN A 279 -5.28 26.20 13.24
N LEU A 280 -4.82 27.41 13.56
CA LEU A 280 -3.42 27.65 13.88
C LEU A 280 -3.19 27.23 15.34
N ASP A 281 -2.54 26.09 15.51
CA ASP A 281 -1.99 25.61 16.76
C ASP A 281 -0.60 25.00 16.52
N LYS A 282 0.00 24.38 17.56
CA LYS A 282 1.30 23.72 17.45
C LYS A 282 1.26 22.42 16.60
N SER A 283 0.08 21.92 16.22
CA SER A 283 -0.20 20.73 15.40
C SER A 283 -0.81 21.13 14.05
N SER A 284 -0.05 21.87 13.24
CA SER A 284 -0.57 22.44 12.00
C SER A 284 -0.95 21.36 10.96
N SER A 285 -2.15 21.49 10.39
CA SER A 285 -2.65 20.63 9.31
C SER A 285 -1.86 20.81 8.01
N LEU A 286 -1.82 19.77 7.17
CA LEU A 286 -1.17 19.83 5.85
C LEU A 286 -2.09 20.49 4.83
N ILE A 287 -1.61 21.57 4.24
CA ILE A 287 -2.26 22.26 3.12
C ILE A 287 -1.71 21.65 1.84
N GLN A 288 -2.60 21.20 0.96
CA GLN A 288 -2.24 20.77 -0.38
C GLN A 288 -2.90 21.67 -1.40
N TYR A 289 -2.18 22.01 -2.45
CA TYR A 289 -2.80 22.71 -3.57
C TYR A 289 -2.19 22.30 -4.89
N HIS A 290 -2.99 22.38 -5.95
CA HIS A 290 -2.55 22.08 -7.31
C HIS A 290 -2.57 23.34 -8.18
N LEU A 291 -1.45 23.59 -8.87
CA LEU A 291 -1.33 24.56 -9.94
C LEU A 291 -1.24 23.83 -11.28
N GLU A 292 -2.13 24.12 -12.22
CA GLU A 292 -2.17 23.42 -13.52
C GLU A 292 -0.93 23.69 -14.40
N LYS A 293 -0.20 24.78 -14.13
CA LYS A 293 1.01 25.21 -14.83
C LYS A 293 1.84 26.13 -13.93
N ASP A 294 3.08 26.41 -14.32
CA ASP A 294 3.93 27.41 -13.66
C ASP A 294 3.23 28.77 -13.58
N ALA A 295 3.25 29.34 -12.37
CA ALA A 295 2.76 30.67 -12.04
C ALA A 295 3.92 31.68 -11.99
N ASN A 296 3.60 32.93 -12.29
CA ASN A 296 4.50 34.06 -12.06
C ASN A 296 4.39 34.57 -10.62
N SER A 297 3.20 34.49 -10.03
CA SER A 297 2.95 34.81 -8.63
C SER A 297 1.86 33.91 -8.05
N GLY A 298 1.97 33.63 -6.76
CA GLY A 298 1.00 32.86 -6.00
C GLY A 298 0.95 33.35 -4.55
N HIS A 299 -0.25 33.57 -4.02
CA HIS A 299 -0.45 34.07 -2.67
C HIS A 299 -1.67 33.43 -2.00
N PHE A 300 -1.48 33.07 -0.74
CA PHE A 300 -2.57 32.74 0.17
C PHE A 300 -3.04 34.02 0.86
N ALA A 301 -4.31 34.36 0.70
CA ALA A 301 -4.97 35.38 1.51
C ALA A 301 -5.59 34.72 2.75
N ILE A 302 -5.44 35.37 3.89
CA ILE A 302 -5.90 34.88 5.19
C ILE A 302 -6.95 35.85 5.72
N THR A 303 -8.09 35.30 6.15
CA THR A 303 -9.12 36.03 6.88
C THR A 303 -9.36 35.41 8.25
N ASP A 304 -9.82 36.21 9.21
CA ASP A 304 -10.29 35.68 10.50
C ASP A 304 -11.67 34.98 10.37
N GLN A 305 -12.20 34.45 11.47
CA GLN A 305 -13.51 33.80 11.51
C GLN A 305 -14.67 34.72 11.07
N ALA A 306 -14.51 36.04 11.21
CA ALA A 306 -15.49 37.03 10.75
C ALA A 306 -15.32 37.41 9.27
N GLY A 307 -14.34 36.81 8.57
CA GLY A 307 -14.03 37.08 7.17
C GLY A 307 -13.20 38.33 6.93
N LYS A 308 -12.68 38.97 7.99
CA LYS A 308 -11.82 40.15 7.86
C LYS A 308 -10.42 39.70 7.44
N PHE A 309 -9.87 40.34 6.40
CA PHE A 309 -8.50 40.10 5.96
C PHE A 309 -7.48 40.46 7.06
N VAL A 310 -6.61 39.51 7.38
CA VAL A 310 -5.57 39.66 8.42
C VAL A 310 -4.15 39.56 7.86
N GLY A 311 -3.98 39.08 6.63
CA GLY A 311 -2.69 39.06 5.95
C GLY A 311 -2.61 38.07 4.80
N SER A 312 -1.41 37.93 4.25
CA SER A 312 -1.11 36.96 3.22
C SER A 312 0.28 36.36 3.40
N PHE A 313 0.51 35.22 2.78
CA PHE A 313 1.83 34.62 2.60
C PHE A 313 2.01 34.12 1.16
N ALA A 314 3.25 33.93 0.73
CA ALA A 314 3.56 33.46 -0.61
C ALA A 314 3.25 31.96 -0.76
N ALA A 315 2.71 31.59 -1.92
CA ALA A 315 2.63 30.20 -2.36
C ALA A 315 3.85 29.89 -3.24
N GLU A 316 4.26 28.63 -3.31
CA GLU A 316 5.15 28.16 -4.36
C GLU A 316 4.47 28.26 -5.72
N THR A 317 5.24 28.56 -6.76
CA THR A 317 4.72 28.94 -8.09
C THR A 317 5.03 27.93 -9.18
N ALA A 318 5.64 26.79 -8.89
CA ALA A 318 5.84 25.74 -9.90
C ALA A 318 4.48 25.12 -10.28
N GLY A 319 4.33 24.61 -11.50
CA GLY A 319 3.20 23.78 -11.87
C GLY A 319 3.27 22.44 -11.15
N GLY A 320 2.12 21.92 -10.71
CA GLY A 320 2.04 20.63 -10.03
C GLY A 320 1.33 20.68 -8.69
N LEU A 321 1.47 19.60 -7.93
CA LEU A 321 0.93 19.47 -6.59
C LEU A 321 1.98 19.98 -5.59
N HIS A 322 1.54 20.82 -4.65
CA HIS A 322 2.34 21.32 -3.54
C HIS A 322 1.75 20.84 -2.24
N THR A 323 2.62 20.52 -1.28
CA THR A 323 2.25 20.35 0.11
C THR A 323 2.95 21.42 0.92
N LEU A 324 2.29 22.01 1.91
CA LEU A 324 2.96 22.89 2.85
C LEU A 324 2.30 22.83 4.21
N ARG A 325 3.12 23.13 5.22
CA ARG A 325 2.66 23.41 6.57
C ARG A 325 2.88 24.88 6.85
N TRP A 326 1.80 25.62 7.05
CA TRP A 326 1.89 27.03 7.39
C TRP A 326 1.97 27.19 8.92
N ASP A 327 2.96 27.95 9.37
CA ASP A 327 3.28 28.17 10.79
C ASP A 327 2.63 29.43 11.36
N GLY A 328 1.77 30.11 10.60
CA GLY A 328 1.12 31.35 11.03
C GLY A 328 1.89 32.63 10.67
N ARG A 329 3.07 32.52 10.05
CA ARG A 329 3.89 33.67 9.67
C ARG A 329 3.40 34.28 8.35
N LEU A 330 3.21 35.60 8.36
CA LEU A 330 2.77 36.38 7.20
C LEU A 330 3.97 36.92 6.40
N SER A 331 3.73 37.33 5.15
CA SER A 331 4.72 37.97 4.27
C SER A 331 5.33 39.25 4.84
N ASN A 332 4.61 39.95 5.71
CA ASN A 332 5.11 41.14 6.41
C ASN A 332 5.92 40.80 7.69
N GLY A 333 6.15 39.50 7.96
CA GLY A 333 6.91 39.01 9.10
C GLY A 333 6.12 38.90 10.40
N ILE A 334 4.84 39.28 10.42
CA ILE A 334 3.98 39.15 11.59
C ILE A 334 3.64 37.67 11.82
N GLN A 335 3.74 37.24 13.08
CA GLN A 335 3.25 35.95 13.55
C GLN A 335 1.80 36.11 14.02
N LEU A 336 0.87 35.38 13.41
CA LEU A 336 -0.51 35.35 13.87
C LEU A 336 -0.64 34.56 15.19
N LYS A 337 -1.67 34.90 15.97
CA LYS A 337 -2.00 34.19 17.21
C LYS A 337 -2.72 32.88 16.89
N ASP A 338 -2.59 31.92 17.79
CA ASP A 338 -3.35 30.67 17.73
C ASP A 338 -4.86 30.95 17.60
N GLY A 339 -5.54 30.19 16.75
CA GLY A 339 -6.95 30.36 16.45
C GLY A 339 -7.35 29.94 15.03
N GLN A 340 -8.65 30.02 14.74
CA GLN A 340 -9.19 29.64 13.44
C GLN A 340 -9.11 30.79 12.42
N TYR A 341 -8.67 30.45 11.21
CA TYR A 341 -8.54 31.35 10.07
C TYR A 341 -9.13 30.71 8.82
N ASN A 342 -9.49 31.53 7.82
CA ASN A 342 -9.79 31.04 6.48
C ASN A 342 -8.66 31.38 5.50
N LEU A 343 -8.35 30.45 4.60
CA LEU A 343 -7.35 30.58 3.55
C LEU A 343 -8.03 30.53 2.18
N SER A 344 -7.56 31.39 1.28
CA SER A 344 -7.86 31.29 -0.15
C SER A 344 -6.59 31.44 -0.96
N LEU A 345 -6.38 30.56 -1.93
CA LEU A 345 -5.23 30.61 -2.83
C LEU A 345 -5.60 31.39 -4.10
N SER A 346 -4.67 32.21 -4.57
CA SER A 346 -4.71 32.86 -5.88
C SER A 346 -3.34 32.73 -6.55
N ALA A 347 -3.34 32.42 -7.85
CA ALA A 347 -2.14 32.34 -8.66
C ALA A 347 -2.36 32.97 -10.03
N SER A 348 -1.33 33.58 -10.61
CA SER A 348 -1.40 34.21 -11.93
C SER A 348 -0.17 33.94 -12.77
N ASP A 349 -0.35 33.87 -14.10
CA ASP A 349 0.76 33.70 -15.04
C ASP A 349 1.49 35.02 -15.37
N GLN A 350 2.50 34.97 -16.24
CA GLN A 350 3.30 36.15 -16.62
C GLN A 350 2.47 37.28 -17.24
N LYS A 351 1.26 37.00 -17.75
CA LYS A 351 0.34 37.99 -18.32
C LYS A 351 -0.70 38.46 -17.30
N GLY A 352 -0.57 38.04 -16.03
CA GLY A 352 -1.52 38.34 -14.96
C GLY A 352 -2.85 37.58 -15.08
N GLN A 353 -2.94 36.58 -15.97
CA GLN A 353 -4.17 35.78 -16.09
C GLN A 353 -4.26 34.79 -14.93
N PRO A 354 -5.45 34.60 -14.33
CA PRO A 354 -5.62 33.68 -13.22
C PRO A 354 -5.32 32.25 -13.68
N ILE A 355 -4.56 31.54 -12.84
CA ILE A 355 -4.32 30.11 -12.98
C ILE A 355 -5.35 29.40 -12.11
N LYS A 356 -5.96 28.35 -12.65
CA LYS A 356 -6.89 27.53 -11.87
C LYS A 356 -6.12 26.86 -10.73
N THR A 357 -6.65 27.02 -9.52
CA THR A 357 -6.09 26.47 -8.29
C THR A 357 -7.11 25.56 -7.64
N ASN A 358 -6.67 24.45 -7.07
CA ASN A 358 -7.48 23.63 -6.18
C ASN A 358 -6.79 23.59 -4.81
N LEU A 359 -7.51 23.93 -3.75
CA LEU A 359 -7.00 23.93 -2.38
C LEU A 359 -7.66 22.77 -1.62
N GLU A 360 -6.84 21.83 -1.17
CA GLU A 360 -7.27 20.66 -0.41
C GLU A 360 -6.53 20.63 0.92
N PHE A 361 -7.19 20.11 1.94
CA PHE A 361 -6.57 19.92 3.25
C PHE A 361 -6.58 18.44 3.61
N GLN A 362 -5.51 17.99 4.25
CA GLN A 362 -5.42 16.64 4.79
C GLN A 362 -5.35 16.68 6.32
N ALA A 363 -6.22 15.91 6.96
CA ALA A 363 -6.25 15.80 8.42
C ALA A 363 -6.77 14.44 8.87
N ILE A 364 -6.38 14.02 10.07
CA ILE A 364 -6.92 12.81 10.72
C ILE A 364 -8.13 13.23 11.54
N ILE A 365 -9.27 12.57 11.33
CA ILE A 365 -10.47 12.85 12.12
C ILE A 365 -10.29 12.34 13.55
N ASP A 366 -10.48 13.23 14.52
CA ASP A 366 -10.32 12.94 15.96
C ASP A 366 -11.64 12.96 16.75
N ALA A 367 -12.65 13.65 16.23
CA ALA A 367 -13.97 13.72 16.83
C ALA A 367 -15.05 13.98 15.77
N PHE A 368 -16.31 13.80 16.14
CA PHE A 368 -17.45 14.27 15.37
C PHE A 368 -18.56 14.75 16.31
N SER A 369 -19.47 15.56 15.76
CA SER A 369 -20.72 15.93 16.40
C SER A 369 -21.90 15.58 15.49
N GLU A 370 -22.97 15.09 16.11
CA GLU A 370 -24.22 14.75 15.45
C GLU A 370 -25.30 15.74 15.89
N GLY A 371 -25.70 16.61 14.96
CA GLY A 371 -26.86 17.49 15.08
C GLY A 371 -27.78 17.34 13.87
N GLU A 372 -28.30 18.44 13.32
CA GLU A 372 -29.01 18.40 12.03
C GLU A 372 -28.11 17.93 10.88
N LYS A 373 -26.80 18.15 11.00
CA LYS A 373 -25.76 17.66 10.10
C LYS A 373 -24.62 17.08 10.91
N VAL A 374 -23.93 16.11 10.31
CA VAL A 374 -22.68 15.56 10.85
C VAL A 374 -21.55 16.53 10.56
N ILE A 375 -20.81 16.91 11.60
CA ILE A 375 -19.59 17.73 11.49
C ILE A 375 -18.45 16.93 12.12
N PHE A 376 -17.37 16.76 11.36
CA PHE A 376 -16.15 16.15 11.85
C PHE A 376 -15.21 17.21 12.41
N SER A 377 -14.38 16.83 13.37
CA SER A 377 -13.28 17.64 13.88
C SER A 377 -11.96 16.97 13.51
N ALA A 378 -11.00 17.79 13.10
CA ALA A 378 -9.60 17.39 13.00
C ALA A 378 -8.72 18.55 13.44
N ASN A 379 -7.91 18.35 14.49
CA ASN A 379 -7.06 19.40 15.08
C ASN A 379 -7.84 20.68 15.44
N GLY A 380 -9.07 20.52 15.95
CA GLY A 380 -9.95 21.65 16.31
C GLY A 380 -10.49 22.44 15.12
N VAL A 381 -10.41 21.90 13.89
CA VAL A 381 -11.12 22.43 12.72
C VAL A 381 -12.37 21.62 12.46
N ASP A 382 -13.51 22.31 12.39
CA ASP A 382 -14.77 21.72 11.96
C ASP A 382 -14.78 21.53 10.44
N ILE A 383 -14.94 20.28 10.03
CA ILE A 383 -15.02 19.82 8.65
C ILE A 383 -16.44 19.27 8.43
N PRO A 384 -17.32 20.04 7.74
CA PRO A 384 -18.61 19.53 7.32
C PRO A 384 -18.43 18.27 6.47
N ARG A 385 -19.26 17.26 6.71
CA ARG A 385 -19.19 15.99 5.98
C ARG A 385 -19.21 16.19 4.45
N GLU A 386 -20.01 17.13 3.97
CA GLU A 386 -20.15 17.46 2.54
C GLU A 386 -18.86 17.94 1.88
N ASN A 387 -17.89 18.40 2.66
CA ASN A 387 -16.60 18.88 2.19
C ASN A 387 -15.55 17.77 2.11
N ILE A 388 -15.81 16.58 2.68
CA ILE A 388 -14.88 15.45 2.59
C ILE A 388 -14.93 14.86 1.18
N VAL A 389 -13.81 14.96 0.47
CA VAL A 389 -13.66 14.49 -0.91
C VAL A 389 -12.92 13.14 -1.00
N SER A 390 -12.22 12.73 0.06
CA SER A 390 -11.61 11.40 0.12
C SER A 390 -11.39 10.94 1.56
N VAL A 391 -11.51 9.63 1.79
CA VAL A 391 -11.18 8.96 3.05
C VAL A 391 -10.14 7.91 2.78
N THR A 392 -9.04 7.94 3.52
CA THR A 392 -7.91 7.03 3.35
C THR A 392 -7.78 6.12 4.56
N THR A 393 -7.77 4.83 4.27
CA THR A 393 -7.53 3.76 5.25
C THR A 393 -6.13 3.18 5.00
N PRO A 394 -5.24 3.13 6.00
CA PRO A 394 -4.00 2.36 5.88
C PRO A 394 -4.33 0.89 5.65
N ALA A 395 -3.59 0.23 4.77
CA ALA A 395 -3.75 -1.20 4.58
C ALA A 395 -3.29 -1.91 5.86
N LYS A 396 -3.98 -2.96 6.30
CA LYS A 396 -3.59 -3.73 7.49
C LYS A 396 -2.17 -4.30 7.45
N ASN A 397 -1.55 -4.35 6.26
CA ASN A 397 -0.16 -4.79 6.07
C ASN A 397 0.86 -3.65 6.20
N SER A 398 0.42 -2.40 6.38
CA SER A 398 1.27 -1.22 6.57
C SER A 398 1.43 -0.90 8.06
N GLU A 399 1.76 -1.90 8.90
CA GLU A 399 2.13 -1.59 10.29
C GLU A 399 3.34 -0.65 10.26
N ALA A 400 3.05 0.64 10.40
CA ALA A 400 3.99 1.61 10.91
C ALA A 400 4.49 1.03 12.22
N THR A 401 5.81 0.87 12.32
CA THR A 401 6.53 0.65 13.56
C THR A 401 5.94 1.58 14.62
N LYS A 402 5.04 1.04 15.46
CA LYS A 402 4.57 1.75 16.64
C LYS A 402 5.82 2.04 17.47
N GLU A 403 5.96 3.28 17.91
CA GLU A 403 6.90 3.62 18.97
C GLU A 403 6.70 2.59 20.10
N PRO A 404 7.78 1.97 20.62
CA PRO A 404 7.64 1.13 21.79
C PRO A 404 7.16 2.03 22.93
N ASP A 405 6.00 1.70 23.49
CA ASP A 405 5.47 2.30 24.70
C ASP A 405 6.61 2.30 25.75
N LYS A 406 7.05 3.50 26.14
CA LYS A 406 7.94 3.66 27.28
C LYS A 406 7.15 3.31 28.53
N TYR A 407 7.36 2.10 29.03
CA TYR A 407 7.00 1.70 30.39
C TYR A 407 8.08 2.11 31.38
#